data_AF-A0A948F7Z3-F1
#
_entry.id   AF-A0A948F7Z3-F1
#
_cell.length_a   1.000
_cell.length_b   1.000
_cell.length_c   1.000
_cell.angle_alpha   90.00
_cell.angle_beta   90.00
_cell.angle_gamma   90.00
#
_symmetry.space_group_name_H-M   'P 1'
#
loop_
_entity.id
_entity.type
_entity.pdbx_description
1 polymer ?
#
loop_
_entity_poly.entity_id
_entity_poly.type
_entity_poly.pdbx_seq_one_letter_code
_entity_poly.pdbx_strand_id
1 'polypeptide(L)'
;MCEFCTKHGDGKVWFKNAANYANDLMADLNRRKYIRDFFTNTIEEGIVTIGRLETIYQKKKRLPDRLVRQMVGKAEEEHFGQVVTMEDIREIVGRAATVVRMPCACRWAALKKENRCCYSVSYTPETWYQDLDMGYFGKAPDMGLESLSPEAAISQMQALEKDGAVHTIWTMITPFIGAICNCQPGDCLGLRTLAIDVETM
;
A
#
# COMPACT_ATOMS: atom_id res chain seq x y z
N MET A 1 14.87 -4.10 17.77
CA MET A 1 13.74 -4.69 17.02
C MET A 1 12.66 -3.64 16.89
N CYS A 2 12.04 -3.47 15.72
CA CYS A 2 11.04 -2.41 15.50
C CYS A 2 9.75 -2.66 16.31
N GLU A 3 8.93 -1.63 16.51
CA GLU A 3 7.66 -1.75 17.26
C GLU A 3 6.71 -2.77 16.60
N PHE A 4 6.52 -2.66 15.28
CA PHE A 4 5.73 -3.62 14.50
C PHE A 4 6.30 -5.04 14.60
N CYS A 5 7.63 -5.18 14.59
CA CYS A 5 8.32 -6.47 14.72
C CYS A 5 8.01 -7.12 16.08
N THR A 6 7.94 -6.31 17.13
CA THR A 6 7.61 -6.76 18.49
C THR A 6 6.13 -7.13 18.61
N LYS A 7 5.23 -6.33 18.02
CA LYS A 7 3.77 -6.51 18.13
C LYS A 7 3.20 -7.56 17.18
N HIS A 8 3.77 -7.69 15.98
CA HIS A 8 3.16 -8.41 14.84
C HIS A 8 4.11 -9.41 14.18
N GLY A 9 5.35 -9.55 14.68
CA GLY A 9 6.38 -10.38 14.07
C GLY A 9 6.43 -11.82 14.52
N ASP A 10 5.81 -12.18 15.65
CA ASP A 10 5.84 -13.56 16.19
C ASP A 10 7.27 -14.12 16.25
N GLY A 11 8.19 -13.34 16.86
CA GLY A 11 9.61 -13.65 16.94
C GLY A 11 10.43 -13.40 15.66
N LYS A 12 9.79 -12.90 14.59
CA LYS A 12 10.43 -12.51 13.32
C LYS A 12 10.29 -11.01 13.05
N VAL A 13 10.79 -10.57 11.90
CA VAL A 13 10.43 -9.25 11.33
C VAL A 13 8.95 -9.31 10.94
N TRP A 14 8.18 -8.25 11.22
CA TRP A 14 6.71 -8.26 11.11
C TRP A 14 6.18 -8.67 9.74
N PHE A 15 6.77 -8.14 8.67
CA PHE A 15 6.36 -8.47 7.31
C PHE A 15 6.86 -9.85 6.83
N LYS A 16 7.63 -10.57 7.66
CA LYS A 16 7.98 -11.98 7.40
C LYS A 16 7.03 -12.94 8.13
N ASN A 17 6.08 -12.43 8.91
CA ASN A 17 5.03 -13.22 9.51
C ASN A 17 3.93 -13.51 8.48
N ALA A 18 3.77 -14.78 8.12
CA ALA A 18 2.76 -15.27 7.18
C ALA A 18 1.33 -14.90 7.58
N ALA A 19 1.04 -14.82 8.88
CA ALA A 19 -0.29 -14.44 9.39
C ALA A 19 -0.71 -13.03 8.94
N ASN A 20 0.25 -12.14 8.66
CA ASN A 20 -0.02 -10.80 8.19
C ASN A 20 -0.43 -10.75 6.70
N TYR A 21 -0.42 -11.88 5.98
CA TYR A 21 -0.87 -12.01 4.59
C TYR A 21 -2.11 -12.89 4.43
N ALA A 22 -2.60 -13.48 5.53
CA ALA A 22 -3.76 -14.36 5.50
C ALA A 22 -5.04 -13.54 5.72
N ASN A 23 -6.06 -13.81 4.90
CA ASN A 23 -7.40 -13.31 5.14
C ASN A 23 -8.13 -14.22 6.13
N ASP A 24 -8.23 -13.79 7.40
CA ASP A 24 -9.16 -14.41 8.35
C ASP A 24 -10.60 -13.91 8.07
N LEU A 25 -11.51 -14.86 7.84
CA LEU A 25 -12.93 -14.67 7.51
C LEU A 25 -13.69 -13.85 8.57
N MET A 26 -13.23 -13.82 9.84
CA MET A 26 -13.92 -13.14 10.95
C MET A 26 -13.52 -11.65 11.12
N ALA A 27 -12.39 -11.22 10.55
CA ALA A 27 -11.91 -9.83 10.56
C ALA A 27 -12.35 -9.02 9.31
N ASP A 28 -13.22 -9.63 8.50
CA ASP A 28 -13.38 -9.37 7.08
C ASP A 28 -14.27 -8.15 6.76
N LEU A 29 -15.32 -7.89 7.55
CA LEU A 29 -16.26 -6.79 7.24
C LEU A 29 -15.65 -5.40 7.44
N ASN A 30 -14.92 -5.18 8.53
CA ASN A 30 -14.28 -3.89 8.78
C ASN A 30 -13.17 -3.63 7.75
N ARG A 31 -12.38 -4.66 7.42
CA ARG A 31 -11.34 -4.57 6.40
C ARG A 31 -11.92 -4.32 5.01
N ARG A 32 -12.95 -5.07 4.60
CA ARG A 32 -13.64 -4.83 3.31
C ARG A 32 -14.20 -3.43 3.22
N LYS A 33 -14.84 -2.94 4.30
CA LYS A 33 -15.32 -1.56 4.36
C LYS A 33 -14.17 -0.57 4.24
N TYR A 34 -13.09 -0.76 5.01
CA TYR A 34 -11.91 0.08 4.96
C TYR A 34 -11.30 0.13 3.57
N ILE A 35 -11.11 -1.01 2.91
CA ILE A 35 -10.52 -1.08 1.56
C ILE A 35 -11.41 -0.32 0.57
N ARG A 36 -12.73 -0.54 0.60
CA ARG A 36 -13.67 0.22 -0.25
C ARG A 36 -13.55 1.72 0.00
N ASP A 37 -13.62 2.13 1.26
CA ASP A 37 -13.54 3.53 1.66
C ASP A 37 -12.16 4.13 1.30
N PHE A 38 -11.09 3.34 1.38
CA PHE A 38 -9.73 3.72 0.98
C PHE A 38 -9.68 4.08 -0.50
N PHE A 39 -10.22 3.23 -1.40
CA PHE A 39 -10.22 3.54 -2.83
C PHE A 39 -11.06 4.78 -3.13
N THR A 40 -12.27 4.89 -2.57
CA THR A 40 -13.12 6.08 -2.72
C THR A 40 -12.40 7.35 -2.25
N ASN A 41 -11.96 7.38 -0.99
CA ASN A 41 -11.35 8.56 -0.38
C ASN A 41 -10.01 8.94 -1.04
N THR A 42 -9.20 7.94 -1.41
CA THR A 42 -7.92 8.18 -2.08
C THR A 42 -8.11 8.79 -3.46
N ILE A 43 -9.05 8.28 -4.24
CA ILE A 43 -9.27 8.69 -5.64
C ILE A 43 -10.02 10.02 -5.73
N GLU A 44 -10.97 10.26 -4.82
CA GLU A 44 -11.79 11.46 -4.80
C GLU A 44 -11.11 12.64 -4.06
N GLU A 45 -10.52 12.40 -2.89
CA GLU A 45 -10.11 13.47 -1.98
C GLU A 45 -8.61 13.48 -1.66
N GLY A 46 -7.92 12.34 -1.76
CA GLY A 46 -6.56 12.17 -1.25
C GLY A 46 -5.54 13.18 -1.77
N ILE A 47 -5.58 13.48 -3.07
CA ILE A 47 -4.66 14.46 -3.72
C ILE A 47 -4.93 15.87 -3.21
N VAL A 48 -6.20 16.24 -3.07
CA VAL A 48 -6.60 17.59 -2.67
C VAL A 48 -6.17 17.83 -1.23
N THR A 49 -6.39 16.84 -0.37
CA THR A 49 -5.99 16.89 1.04
C THR A 49 -4.47 17.01 1.18
N ILE A 50 -3.69 16.15 0.51
CA ILE A 50 -2.23 16.24 0.53
C ILE A 50 -1.73 17.56 -0.06
N GLY A 51 -2.28 18.01 -1.20
CA GLY A 51 -1.87 19.27 -1.83
C GLY A 51 -2.11 20.50 -0.95
N ARG A 52 -3.18 20.51 -0.15
CA ARG A 52 -3.43 21.55 0.87
C ARG A 52 -2.37 21.52 1.97
N LEU A 53 -2.01 20.34 2.48
CA LEU A 53 -0.98 20.18 3.50
C LEU A 53 0.40 20.60 2.98
N GLU A 54 0.75 20.21 1.76
CA GLU A 54 1.98 20.64 1.08
C GLU A 54 2.02 22.17 0.93
N THR A 55 0.90 22.80 0.55
CA THR A 55 0.84 24.27 0.45
C THR A 55 1.10 24.95 1.80
N ILE A 56 0.54 24.40 2.88
CA ILE A 56 0.77 24.91 4.24
C ILE A 56 2.24 24.70 4.62
N TYR A 57 2.76 23.49 4.40
CA TYR A 57 4.13 23.12 4.72
C TYR A 57 5.15 23.96 3.94
N GLN A 58 4.94 24.22 2.66
CA GLN A 58 5.81 25.08 1.86
C GLN A 58 5.93 26.50 2.42
N LYS A 59 4.82 27.05 2.94
CA LYS A 59 4.75 28.40 3.54
C LYS A 59 5.30 28.45 4.97
N LYS A 60 5.04 27.42 5.78
CA LYS A 60 5.32 27.41 7.22
C LYS A 60 6.54 26.59 7.60
N LYS A 61 7.05 25.77 6.68
CA LYS A 61 8.15 24.80 6.85
C LYS A 61 7.94 23.81 8.00
N ARG A 62 6.69 23.64 8.43
CA ARG A 62 6.25 22.66 9.43
C ARG A 62 4.73 22.55 9.41
N LEU A 63 4.23 21.36 9.74
CA LEU A 63 2.85 21.16 10.16
C LEU A 63 2.75 21.21 11.70
N PRO A 64 1.56 21.46 12.28
CA PRO A 64 1.39 21.39 13.73
C PRO A 64 1.67 19.97 14.24
N ASP A 65 2.51 19.82 15.28
CA ASP A 65 2.92 18.50 15.76
C ASP A 65 1.73 17.62 16.20
N ARG A 66 0.65 18.22 16.72
CA ARG A 66 -0.57 17.50 17.06
C ARG A 66 -1.21 16.86 15.82
N LEU A 67 -1.22 17.58 14.70
CA LEU A 67 -1.75 17.07 13.44
C LEU A 67 -0.86 15.94 12.92
N VAL A 68 0.47 16.13 12.92
CA VAL A 68 1.42 15.10 12.49
C VAL A 68 1.23 13.82 13.30
N ARG A 69 1.23 13.91 14.64
CA ARG A 69 1.01 12.75 15.53
C ARG A 69 -0.32 12.05 15.27
N GLN A 70 -1.39 12.80 15.02
CA GLN A 70 -2.69 12.23 14.69
C GLN A 70 -2.68 11.49 13.34
N MET A 71 -2.02 12.05 12.33
CA MET A 71 -1.89 11.42 11.01
C MET A 71 -1.05 10.14 11.08
N VAL A 72 0.11 10.19 11.77
CA VAL A 72 1.00 9.03 11.95
C VAL A 72 0.29 7.93 12.74
N GLY A 73 -0.31 8.24 13.89
CA GLY A 73 -1.01 7.23 14.69
C GLY A 73 -2.19 6.59 13.93
N LYS A 74 -2.94 7.38 13.16
CA LYS A 74 -3.99 6.82 12.30
C LYS A 74 -3.41 5.94 11.18
N ALA A 75 -2.29 6.33 10.58
CA ALA A 75 -1.62 5.51 9.58
C ALA A 75 -1.15 4.18 10.17
N GLU A 76 -0.54 4.19 11.36
CA GLU A 76 -0.09 2.99 12.09
C GLU A 76 -1.22 1.98 12.33
N GLU A 77 -2.44 2.46 12.58
CA GLU A 77 -3.63 1.63 12.77
C GLU A 77 -4.22 1.12 11.44
N GLU A 78 -4.25 1.95 10.40
CA GLU A 78 -5.05 1.71 9.20
C GLU A 78 -4.24 1.38 7.94
N HIS A 79 -3.22 2.17 7.60
CA HIS A 79 -2.45 2.06 6.35
C HIS A 79 -1.04 2.63 6.53
N PHE A 80 -0.17 1.80 7.09
CA PHE A 80 1.22 2.14 7.39
C PHE A 80 2.14 1.44 6.41
N GLY A 81 3.14 2.17 5.93
CA GLY A 81 4.11 1.65 4.98
C GLY A 81 5.35 1.08 5.66
N GLN A 82 6.15 0.33 4.92
CA GLN A 82 7.51 -0.04 5.29
C GLN A 82 8.33 -0.22 4.01
N VAL A 83 9.50 0.42 3.94
CA VAL A 83 10.47 0.14 2.86
C VAL A 83 10.99 -1.28 3.02
N VAL A 84 11.00 -2.03 1.92
CA VAL A 84 11.52 -3.40 1.84
C VAL A 84 12.56 -3.50 0.74
N THR A 85 13.52 -4.41 0.89
CA THR A 85 14.54 -4.64 -0.13
C THR A 85 14.01 -5.58 -1.22
N MET A 86 14.71 -5.67 -2.36
CA MET A 86 14.39 -6.72 -3.33
C MET A 86 14.63 -8.14 -2.83
N GLU A 87 15.46 -8.34 -1.81
CA GLU A 87 15.56 -9.63 -1.13
C GLU A 87 14.28 -9.95 -0.37
N ASP A 88 13.74 -8.98 0.38
CA ASP A 88 12.46 -9.13 1.07
C ASP A 88 11.32 -9.34 0.08
N ILE A 89 11.30 -8.64 -1.06
CA ILE A 89 10.31 -8.87 -2.13
C ILE A 89 10.37 -10.32 -2.64
N ARG A 90 11.56 -10.87 -2.88
CA ARG A 90 11.70 -12.27 -3.30
C ARG A 90 11.14 -13.23 -2.24
N GLU A 91 11.36 -12.95 -0.97
CA GLU A 91 10.81 -13.75 0.13
C GLU A 91 9.28 -13.64 0.23
N ILE A 92 8.75 -12.42 0.22
CA ILE A 92 7.32 -12.12 0.38
C ILE A 92 6.53 -12.70 -0.80
N VAL A 93 6.94 -12.37 -2.03
CA VAL A 93 6.21 -12.75 -3.25
C VAL A 93 6.46 -14.21 -3.60
N GLY A 94 7.68 -14.72 -3.39
CA GLY A 94 8.03 -16.11 -3.72
C GLY A 94 7.26 -17.17 -2.92
N ARG A 95 6.71 -16.81 -1.75
CA ARG A 95 5.87 -17.69 -0.93
C ARG A 95 4.37 -17.55 -1.20
N ALA A 96 3.97 -16.62 -2.06
CA ALA A 96 2.57 -16.32 -2.27
C ALA A 96 1.84 -17.45 -3.01
N ALA A 97 0.65 -17.79 -2.51
CA ALA A 97 -0.29 -18.68 -3.21
C ALA A 97 -0.92 -17.94 -4.40
N THR A 98 -1.16 -16.64 -4.27
CA THR A 98 -1.70 -15.78 -5.32
C THR A 98 -0.93 -14.46 -5.37
N VAL A 99 -0.71 -13.96 -6.60
CA VAL A 99 -0.14 -12.64 -6.86
C VAL A 99 -0.99 -11.93 -7.89
N VAL A 100 -1.40 -10.70 -7.58
CA VAL A 100 -2.16 -9.86 -8.51
C VAL A 100 -1.45 -8.54 -8.70
N ARG A 101 -1.46 -8.04 -9.94
CA ARG A 101 -1.10 -6.67 -10.30
C ARG A 101 -2.37 -5.88 -10.59
N MET A 102 -2.45 -4.68 -10.02
CA MET A 102 -3.62 -3.82 -10.11
C MET A 102 -3.24 -2.37 -10.45
N PRO A 103 -4.18 -1.56 -10.99
CA PRO A 103 -4.01 -0.12 -11.09
C PRO A 103 -3.73 0.49 -9.72
N CYS A 104 -2.75 1.40 -9.65
CA CYS A 104 -2.44 2.09 -8.40
C CYS A 104 -3.45 3.21 -8.13
N ALA A 105 -4.21 3.10 -7.02
CA ALA A 105 -5.14 4.14 -6.57
C ALA A 105 -4.46 5.51 -6.40
N CYS A 106 -3.29 5.53 -5.74
CA CYS A 106 -2.58 6.77 -5.44
C CYS A 106 -2.10 7.49 -6.71
N ARG A 107 -1.53 6.77 -7.69
CA ARG A 107 -1.10 7.35 -8.97
C ARG A 107 -2.30 7.70 -9.85
N TRP A 108 -3.35 6.88 -9.84
CA TRP A 108 -4.59 7.18 -10.55
C TRP A 108 -5.21 8.48 -10.04
N ALA A 109 -5.27 8.63 -8.72
CA ALA A 109 -5.65 9.89 -8.11
C ALA A 109 -4.72 11.00 -8.64
N ALA A 110 -3.44 10.94 -8.29
CA ALA A 110 -2.49 12.04 -8.52
C ALA A 110 -2.34 12.47 -9.99
N LEU A 111 -2.35 11.52 -10.92
CA LEU A 111 -1.97 11.75 -12.32
C LEU A 111 -3.10 11.48 -13.32
N LYS A 112 -4.22 10.88 -12.91
CA LYS A 112 -5.26 10.33 -13.81
C LYS A 112 -4.69 9.41 -14.89
N LYS A 113 -3.57 8.75 -14.58
CA LYS A 113 -2.90 7.78 -15.43
C LYS A 113 -2.91 6.42 -14.77
N GLU A 114 -3.27 5.41 -15.55
CA GLU A 114 -3.18 4.03 -15.12
C GLU A 114 -1.71 3.62 -15.09
N ASN A 115 -1.23 3.24 -13.90
CA ASN A 115 0.12 2.75 -13.69
C ASN A 115 0.06 1.43 -12.94
N ARG A 116 0.75 0.43 -13.48
CA ARG A 116 0.74 -0.97 -13.01
C ARG A 116 1.90 -1.24 -12.06
N CYS A 117 1.93 -0.48 -10.96
CA CYS A 117 3.00 -0.54 -9.97
C CYS A 117 2.52 -0.99 -8.56
N CYS A 118 1.24 -1.33 -8.44
CA CYS A 118 0.62 -1.82 -7.21
C CYS A 118 0.32 -3.31 -7.35
N TYR A 119 0.71 -4.08 -6.35
CA TYR A 119 0.52 -5.54 -6.31
C TYR A 119 -0.10 -5.93 -4.98
N SER A 120 -0.77 -7.07 -4.95
CA SER A 120 -1.15 -7.74 -3.71
C SER A 120 -0.76 -9.21 -3.81
N VAL A 121 -0.46 -9.79 -2.64
CA VAL A 121 -0.21 -11.22 -2.49
C VAL A 121 -1.15 -11.79 -1.44
N SER A 122 -1.48 -13.08 -1.56
CA SER A 122 -2.10 -13.85 -0.48
C SER A 122 -1.36 -15.17 -0.31
N TYR A 123 -1.25 -15.63 0.94
CA TYR A 123 -0.66 -16.93 1.26
C TYR A 123 -1.71 -18.05 1.31
N THR A 124 -2.98 -17.69 1.08
CA THR A 124 -4.08 -18.63 0.90
C THR A 124 -4.81 -18.35 -0.41
N PRO A 125 -5.67 -19.26 -0.91
CA PRO A 125 -6.49 -19.02 -2.09
C PRO A 125 -7.50 -17.87 -1.92
N GLU A 126 -7.89 -17.57 -0.68
CA GLU A 126 -8.78 -16.46 -0.35
C GLU A 126 -8.05 -15.12 -0.55
N THR A 127 -8.69 -14.20 -1.28
CA THR A 127 -8.10 -12.92 -1.63
C THR A 127 -9.09 -11.80 -1.37
N TRP A 128 -8.60 -10.64 -0.94
CA TRP A 128 -9.45 -9.49 -0.60
C TRP A 128 -9.91 -8.73 -1.85
N TYR A 129 -9.21 -8.92 -2.97
CA TYR A 129 -9.39 -8.15 -4.21
C TYR A 129 -10.32 -8.81 -5.22
N GLN A 130 -10.90 -9.98 -4.92
CA GLN A 130 -11.88 -10.64 -5.81
C GLN A 130 -13.10 -9.76 -6.12
N ASP A 131 -13.55 -9.01 -5.12
CA ASP A 131 -14.74 -8.14 -5.22
C ASP A 131 -14.36 -6.66 -5.42
N LEU A 132 -13.11 -6.36 -5.82
CA LEU A 132 -12.68 -4.98 -6.00
C LEU A 132 -13.41 -4.34 -7.20
N ASP A 133 -14.13 -3.25 -6.95
CA ASP A 133 -14.83 -2.52 -8.01
C ASP A 133 -13.83 -1.78 -8.91
N MET A 134 -13.63 -2.30 -10.11
CA MET A 134 -12.74 -1.68 -11.09
C MET A 134 -13.31 -0.40 -11.72
N GLY A 135 -14.58 -0.07 -11.44
CA GLY A 135 -15.23 1.18 -11.81
C GLY A 135 -14.50 2.41 -11.27
N TYR A 136 -13.82 2.30 -10.12
CA TYR A 136 -12.93 3.35 -9.59
C TYR A 136 -11.86 3.81 -10.59
N PHE A 137 -11.45 2.91 -11.50
CA PHE A 137 -10.45 3.14 -12.53
C PHE A 137 -11.06 3.33 -13.92
N GLY A 138 -12.39 3.49 -14.02
CA GLY A 138 -13.10 3.58 -15.29
C GLY A 138 -13.06 2.26 -16.09
N LYS A 139 -12.95 1.11 -15.41
CA LYS A 139 -12.81 -0.20 -16.03
C LYS A 139 -14.01 -1.10 -15.72
N ALA A 140 -14.25 -2.05 -16.63
CA ALA A 140 -15.11 -3.18 -16.33
C ALA A 140 -14.48 -4.06 -15.23
N PRO A 141 -15.29 -4.76 -14.40
CA PRO A 141 -14.81 -5.57 -13.27
C PRO A 141 -13.71 -6.58 -13.62
N ASP A 142 -13.76 -7.16 -14.82
CA ASP A 142 -12.84 -8.19 -15.31
C ASP A 142 -11.55 -7.62 -15.95
N MET A 143 -11.49 -6.32 -16.24
CA MET A 143 -10.38 -5.69 -16.98
C MET A 143 -9.32 -5.04 -16.09
N GLY A 144 -9.47 -5.17 -14.78
CA GLY A 144 -8.70 -4.44 -13.80
C GLY A 144 -7.53 -5.19 -13.19
N LEU A 145 -7.70 -6.48 -12.91
CA LEU A 145 -6.74 -7.27 -12.13
C LEU A 145 -5.98 -8.25 -13.03
N GLU A 146 -4.67 -8.30 -12.87
CA GLU A 146 -3.80 -9.21 -13.62
C GLU A 146 -3.16 -10.23 -12.67
N SER A 147 -3.60 -11.48 -12.75
CA SER A 147 -2.97 -12.58 -12.01
C SER A 147 -1.61 -12.91 -12.61
N LEU A 148 -0.59 -13.03 -11.76
CA LEU A 148 0.79 -13.31 -12.16
C LEU A 148 1.35 -14.51 -11.40
N SER A 149 2.34 -15.19 -11.99
CA SER A 149 3.19 -16.07 -11.20
C SER A 149 4.11 -15.23 -10.28
N PRO A 150 4.57 -15.78 -9.15
CA PRO A 150 5.56 -15.12 -8.31
C PRO A 150 6.80 -14.64 -9.07
N GLU A 151 7.34 -15.47 -9.97
CA GLU A 151 8.54 -15.16 -10.77
C GLU A 151 8.30 -13.98 -11.71
N ALA A 152 7.14 -13.95 -12.36
CA ALA A 152 6.75 -12.85 -13.24
C ALA A 152 6.61 -11.54 -12.45
N ALA A 153 5.95 -11.58 -11.29
CA ALA A 153 5.79 -10.41 -10.43
C ALA A 153 7.14 -9.88 -9.90
N ILE A 154 8.01 -10.76 -9.41
CA ILE A 154 9.36 -10.39 -8.95
C ILE A 154 10.16 -9.76 -10.10
N SER A 155 10.10 -10.33 -11.30
CA SER A 155 10.81 -9.80 -12.47
C SER A 155 10.29 -8.40 -12.86
N GLN A 156 8.99 -8.17 -12.77
CA GLN A 156 8.40 -6.85 -13.01
C GLN A 156 8.82 -5.83 -11.94
N MET A 157 8.82 -6.21 -10.65
CA MET A 157 9.27 -5.31 -9.58
C MET A 157 10.75 -4.97 -9.73
N GLN A 158 11.60 -5.92 -10.12
CA GLN A 158 13.01 -5.65 -10.45
C GLN A 158 13.18 -4.67 -11.61
N ALA A 159 12.31 -4.74 -12.62
CA ALA A 159 12.33 -3.76 -13.71
C ALA A 159 11.96 -2.36 -13.20
N LEU A 160 10.94 -2.26 -12.35
CA LEU A 160 10.56 -0.99 -11.71
C LEU A 160 11.68 -0.44 -10.81
N GLU A 161 12.42 -1.29 -10.11
CA GLU A 161 13.60 -0.89 -9.31
C GLU A 161 14.67 -0.23 -10.19
N LYS A 162 14.96 -0.82 -11.35
CA LYS A 162 15.92 -0.26 -12.33
C LYS A 162 15.48 1.09 -12.85
N ASP A 163 14.17 1.31 -12.93
CA ASP A 163 13.58 2.60 -13.27
C ASP A 163 13.51 3.56 -12.07
N GLY A 164 14.06 3.20 -10.90
CA GLY A 164 14.17 4.04 -9.72
C GLY A 164 13.01 3.93 -8.73
N ALA A 165 12.17 2.90 -8.83
CA ALA A 165 11.12 2.66 -7.85
C ALA A 165 11.68 2.21 -6.50
N VAL A 166 11.06 2.69 -5.43
CA VAL A 166 11.24 2.18 -4.06
C VAL A 166 10.15 1.14 -3.78
N HIS A 167 10.54 0.00 -3.23
CA HIS A 167 9.63 -1.07 -2.83
C HIS A 167 9.12 -0.82 -1.41
N THR A 168 7.79 -0.81 -1.28
CA THR A 168 7.13 -0.61 0.00
C THR A 168 6.00 -1.61 0.16
N ILE A 169 5.78 -2.08 1.37
CA ILE A 169 4.56 -2.82 1.75
C ILE A 169 3.63 -1.88 2.51
N TRP A 170 2.33 -2.12 2.44
CA TRP A 170 1.33 -1.28 3.11
C TRP A 170 0.25 -2.12 3.78
N THR A 171 -0.11 -1.73 5.00
CA THR A 171 -1.21 -2.37 5.73
C THR A 171 -2.58 -1.93 5.19
N MET A 172 -3.59 -2.79 5.37
CA MET A 172 -5.01 -2.46 5.17
C MET A 172 -5.73 -2.95 6.41
N ILE A 173 -5.76 -2.09 7.42
CA ILE A 173 -5.99 -2.39 8.84
C ILE A 173 -4.84 -3.26 9.39
N THR A 174 -3.93 -2.62 10.13
CA THR A 174 -2.74 -3.25 10.69
C THR A 174 -3.11 -4.45 11.56
N PRO A 175 -2.43 -5.61 11.42
CA PRO A 175 -1.19 -5.81 10.69
C PRO A 175 -1.33 -6.41 9.28
N PHE A 176 -2.55 -6.48 8.72
CA PHE A 176 -2.76 -7.14 7.44
C PHE A 176 -2.09 -6.37 6.30
N ILE A 177 -1.17 -7.00 5.57
CA ILE A 177 -0.43 -6.42 4.46
C ILE A 177 -1.23 -6.64 3.18
N GLY A 178 -1.86 -5.57 2.69
CA GLY A 178 -2.74 -5.62 1.53
C GLY A 178 -2.09 -5.15 0.24
N ALA A 179 -0.96 -4.45 0.28
CA ALA A 179 -0.33 -3.94 -0.92
C ALA A 179 1.19 -3.97 -0.89
N ILE A 180 1.78 -4.19 -2.07
CA ILE A 180 3.19 -4.01 -2.39
C ILE A 180 3.24 -2.93 -3.47
N CYS A 181 3.82 -1.78 -3.13
CA CYS A 181 3.89 -0.59 -3.96
C CYS A 181 5.32 -0.39 -4.48
N ASN A 182 5.43 -0.03 -5.76
CA ASN A 182 6.68 0.22 -6.45
C ASN A 182 6.64 1.64 -7.02
N CYS A 183 7.05 2.62 -6.21
CA CYS A 183 6.82 4.04 -6.53
C CYS A 183 8.12 4.85 -6.48
N GLN A 184 8.23 5.85 -7.34
CA GLN A 184 9.25 6.89 -7.19
C GLN A 184 8.73 7.97 -6.22
N PRO A 185 9.62 8.68 -5.50
CA PRO A 185 9.24 9.85 -4.72
C PRO A 185 8.45 10.85 -5.56
N GLY A 186 7.31 11.32 -5.04
CA GLY A 186 6.42 12.26 -5.73
C GLY A 186 5.31 11.63 -6.57
N ASP A 187 5.44 10.37 -6.97
CA ASP A 187 4.42 9.69 -7.79
C ASP A 187 3.22 9.19 -6.98
N CYS A 188 3.42 8.87 -5.71
CA CYS A 188 2.40 8.29 -4.84
C CYS A 188 2.12 9.17 -3.63
N LEU A 189 0.85 9.20 -3.21
CA LEU A 189 0.38 9.96 -2.06
C LEU A 189 1.10 9.56 -0.76
N GLY A 190 1.36 8.26 -0.57
CA GLY A 190 2.07 7.74 0.61
C GLY A 190 3.54 8.16 0.70
N LEU A 191 4.23 8.41 -0.41
CA LEU A 191 5.61 8.95 -0.38
C LEU A 191 5.61 10.48 -0.26
N ARG A 192 4.51 11.14 -0.64
CA ARG A 192 4.37 12.60 -0.53
C ARG A 192 4.14 13.07 0.90
N THR A 193 3.62 12.22 1.78
CA THR A 193 3.51 12.52 3.23
C THR A 193 4.89 12.70 3.87
N LEU A 194 5.90 11.94 3.44
CA LEU A 194 7.28 12.09 3.90
C LEU A 194 7.87 13.46 3.54
N ALA A 195 7.49 14.03 2.39
CA ALA A 195 7.97 15.34 1.97
C ALA A 195 7.40 16.52 2.80
N ILE A 196 6.46 16.25 3.71
CA ILE A 196 5.85 17.22 4.62
C ILE A 196 6.03 16.81 6.10
N ASP A 197 7.06 16.00 6.39
CA ASP A 197 7.43 15.47 7.71
C ASP A 197 6.31 14.67 8.39
N VAL A 198 5.52 13.93 7.62
CA VAL A 198 4.52 12.99 8.15
C VAL A 198 4.97 11.57 7.82
N GLU A 199 5.64 10.94 8.79
CA GLU A 199 6.21 9.59 8.70
C GLU A 199 5.13 8.50 8.79
N THR A 200 4.44 8.25 7.68
CA THR A 200 3.44 7.17 7.57
C THR A 200 4.07 5.82 7.21
N MET A 201 5.39 5.69 7.32
CA MET A 201 6.19 4.51 6.99
C MET A 201 7.60 4.59 7.54
#